data_AF-A0A3L7N4W8-F1
#
_entry.id   AF-A0A3L7N4W8-F1
#
_cell.length_a   1.000
_cell.length_b   1.000
_cell.length_c   1.000
_cell.angle_alpha   90.00
_cell.angle_beta   90.00
_cell.angle_gamma   90.00
#
_symmetry.space_group_name_H-M   'P 1'
#
loop_
_entity.id
_entity.type
_entity.pdbx_description
1 polymer ?
#
loop_
_entity_poly.entity_id
_entity_poly.type
_entity_poly.pdbx_seq_one_letter_code
_entity_poly.pdbx_strand_id
1 'polypeptide(L)'
;MKANPAIFAALLFALTSANGFALDPHVEAVIRAVEGAKGKVEKTEDGKSLKLVDLAVPGAGPHDHRKVDPYDAGFFEHLGYITTLESLNVIATKFNDAWMPNIGKLTRLKTLRFTNNGKLSDAGMAQLAGLKDLEQFSFVGTQITGRAYAKFEGFTKLTRVSHRGSSIDDEGLMQLCDHLPNLENISLAHAKFTDAAAPNLAKLTKLKGLELGTMNATPQTLKHITKLPLEYLQLGEGFDSPESIPFIKDISTLRRLTFTNAKPLTDADLKVVAGMKQLEQLELGKIELSDARLAFFKDFAFLKSMRLVPVKEPFTPETEAKIKALLPKTTLLFK
;
A
#
# COMPACT_ATOMS: atom_id res chain seq x y z
N MET A 1 32.80 -76.26 -23.34
CA MET A 1 33.58 -75.66 -22.22
C MET A 1 34.56 -74.65 -22.79
N LYS A 2 34.31 -73.35 -22.63
CA LYS A 2 35.33 -72.31 -22.56
C LYS A 2 34.73 -71.16 -21.74
N ALA A 3 35.46 -70.80 -20.69
CA ALA A 3 35.00 -70.02 -19.57
C ALA A 3 35.05 -68.51 -19.82
N ASN A 4 34.21 -67.82 -19.06
CA ASN A 4 34.17 -66.37 -18.83
C ASN A 4 35.52 -65.87 -18.28
N PRO A 5 35.90 -64.61 -18.56
CA PRO A 5 35.97 -63.71 -17.42
C PRO A 5 35.39 -62.32 -17.73
N ALA A 6 34.48 -61.91 -16.86
CA ALA A 6 34.28 -60.51 -16.54
C ALA A 6 35.56 -59.97 -15.89
N ILE A 7 35.91 -58.73 -16.19
CA ILE A 7 36.44 -57.67 -15.31
C ILE A 7 36.98 -56.57 -16.23
N PHE A 8 36.19 -55.52 -16.41
CA PHE A 8 36.60 -54.10 -16.26
C PHE A 8 35.35 -53.26 -16.51
N ALA A 9 34.52 -53.14 -15.49
CA ALA A 9 33.56 -52.06 -15.37
C ALA A 9 34.28 -50.92 -14.63
N ALA A 10 34.50 -49.77 -15.28
CA ALA A 10 34.59 -48.47 -14.62
C ALA A 10 34.86 -47.35 -15.62
N LEU A 11 33.93 -46.39 -15.64
CA LEU A 11 34.11 -44.98 -16.02
C LEU A 11 34.47 -44.67 -17.48
N LEU A 12 33.45 -44.33 -18.28
CA LEU A 12 33.28 -42.95 -18.78
C LEU A 12 31.87 -42.83 -19.42
N PHE A 13 30.87 -42.56 -18.61
CA PHE A 13 29.60 -41.99 -19.08
C PHE A 13 29.30 -40.75 -18.24
N ALA A 14 28.71 -39.75 -18.91
CA ALA A 14 28.33 -38.44 -18.42
C ALA A 14 29.44 -37.36 -18.41
N LEU A 15 29.87 -36.94 -19.59
CA LEU A 15 29.93 -35.49 -19.85
C LEU A 15 28.47 -35.02 -19.98
N THR A 16 27.80 -34.80 -18.86
CA THR A 16 26.62 -33.94 -18.87
C THR A 16 27.13 -32.54 -19.10
N SER A 17 26.79 -31.98 -20.25
CA SER A 17 26.96 -30.57 -20.56
C SER A 17 26.31 -29.73 -19.47
N ALA A 18 27.12 -29.22 -18.54
CA ALA A 18 26.78 -28.07 -17.72
C ALA A 18 26.78 -26.82 -18.61
N ASN A 19 25.88 -26.76 -19.59
CA ASN A 19 25.50 -25.50 -20.21
C ASN A 19 24.48 -24.84 -19.26
N GLY A 20 24.98 -24.38 -18.10
CA GLY A 20 24.28 -23.34 -17.37
C GLY A 20 24.28 -22.12 -18.30
N PHE A 21 23.14 -21.82 -18.91
CA PHE A 21 23.03 -20.60 -19.73
C PHE A 21 23.43 -19.41 -18.86
N ALA A 22 24.49 -18.71 -19.26
CA ALA A 22 24.88 -17.46 -18.61
C ALA A 22 23.69 -16.50 -18.60
N LEU A 23 23.52 -15.77 -17.52
CA LEU A 23 22.46 -14.77 -17.43
C LEU A 23 22.79 -13.61 -18.38
N ASP A 24 21.75 -12.90 -18.80
CA ASP A 24 21.93 -11.65 -19.53
C ASP A 24 22.76 -10.66 -18.67
N PRO A 25 23.75 -9.94 -19.22
CA PRO A 25 24.61 -9.05 -18.45
C PRO A 25 23.85 -7.95 -17.68
N HIS A 26 22.70 -7.48 -18.19
CA HIS A 26 21.84 -6.53 -17.48
C HIS A 26 21.18 -7.19 -16.27
N VAL A 27 20.74 -8.45 -16.41
CA VAL A 27 20.20 -9.25 -15.31
C VAL A 27 21.26 -9.47 -14.23
N GLU A 28 22.50 -9.84 -14.62
CA GLU A 28 23.61 -10.03 -13.67
C GLU A 28 23.96 -8.74 -12.92
N ALA A 29 24.02 -7.61 -13.63
CA ALA A 29 24.30 -6.30 -13.04
C ALA A 29 23.25 -5.91 -12.00
N VAL A 30 21.96 -6.09 -12.32
CA VAL A 30 20.85 -5.79 -11.40
C VAL A 30 20.88 -6.72 -10.19
N ILE A 31 21.04 -8.04 -10.38
CA ILE A 31 21.15 -9.00 -9.26
C ILE A 31 22.29 -8.59 -8.32
N ARG A 32 23.48 -8.35 -8.85
CA ARG A 32 24.66 -7.99 -8.06
C ARG A 32 24.43 -6.72 -7.23
N ALA A 33 23.86 -5.68 -7.84
CA ALA A 33 23.59 -4.42 -7.14
C ALA A 33 22.50 -4.58 -6.07
N VAL A 34 21.42 -5.29 -6.38
CA VAL A 34 20.28 -5.46 -5.45
C VAL A 34 20.68 -6.35 -4.28
N GLU A 35 21.26 -7.53 -4.51
CA GLU A 35 21.67 -8.45 -3.45
C GLU A 35 22.83 -7.89 -2.61
N GLY A 36 23.80 -7.21 -3.24
CA GLY A 36 24.88 -6.52 -2.53
C GLY A 36 24.36 -5.43 -1.57
N ALA A 37 23.23 -4.82 -1.91
CA ALA A 37 22.52 -3.86 -1.08
C ALA A 37 21.48 -4.49 -0.12
N LYS A 38 21.45 -5.82 -0.04
CA LYS A 38 20.47 -6.64 0.69
C LYS A 38 19.01 -6.43 0.24
N GLY A 39 18.77 -5.92 -0.96
CA GLY A 39 17.44 -5.94 -1.56
C GLY A 39 17.04 -7.36 -1.97
N LYS A 40 15.85 -7.50 -2.54
CA LYS A 40 15.30 -8.79 -2.97
C LYS A 40 15.09 -8.81 -4.48
N VAL A 41 15.44 -9.93 -5.11
CA VAL A 41 15.09 -10.24 -6.50
C VAL A 41 14.35 -11.57 -6.56
N GLU A 42 13.49 -11.76 -7.56
CA GLU A 42 12.98 -13.08 -7.92
C GLU A 42 13.15 -13.31 -9.40
N LYS A 43 13.70 -14.48 -9.75
CA LYS A 43 13.88 -14.90 -11.15
C LYS A 43 12.56 -15.36 -11.76
N THR A 44 12.50 -15.30 -13.09
CA THR A 44 11.47 -15.98 -13.90
C THR A 44 11.55 -17.50 -13.69
N GLU A 45 10.51 -18.24 -14.06
CA GLU A 45 10.44 -19.70 -13.87
C GLU A 45 11.57 -20.45 -14.59
N ASP A 46 11.97 -19.96 -15.77
CA ASP A 46 13.11 -20.50 -16.53
C ASP A 46 14.48 -20.10 -15.96
N GLY A 47 14.51 -19.26 -14.93
CA GLY A 47 15.70 -18.77 -14.27
C GLY A 47 16.55 -17.78 -15.08
N LYS A 48 16.10 -17.33 -16.26
CA LYS A 48 16.92 -16.54 -17.21
C LYS A 48 16.81 -15.02 -17.01
N SER A 49 15.76 -14.55 -16.37
CA SER A 49 15.50 -13.12 -16.15
C SER A 49 14.90 -12.88 -14.77
N LEU A 50 14.49 -11.63 -14.48
CA LEU A 50 13.81 -11.26 -13.24
C LEU A 50 12.33 -10.97 -13.47
N LYS A 51 11.49 -11.40 -12.52
CA LYS A 51 10.09 -11.02 -12.42
C LYS A 51 9.83 -10.02 -11.28
N LEU A 52 10.73 -9.93 -10.30
CA LEU A 52 10.60 -9.00 -9.17
C LEU A 52 11.96 -8.38 -8.82
N VAL A 53 11.95 -7.08 -8.55
CA VAL A 53 13.05 -6.32 -7.95
C VAL A 53 12.49 -5.46 -6.82
N ASP A 54 13.01 -5.64 -5.62
CA ASP A 54 12.64 -4.86 -4.43
C ASP A 54 13.90 -4.26 -3.80
N LEU A 55 13.97 -2.93 -3.88
CA LEU A 55 15.07 -2.15 -3.36
C LEU A 55 14.88 -1.80 -1.88
N ALA A 56 13.91 -2.34 -1.15
CA ALA A 56 13.77 -2.08 0.29
C ALA A 56 14.96 -2.60 1.12
N VAL A 57 15.10 -2.07 2.34
CA VAL A 57 16.04 -2.60 3.33
C VAL A 57 15.33 -3.68 4.15
N PRO A 58 15.86 -4.93 4.24
CA PRO A 58 15.20 -6.00 4.98
C PRO A 58 15.02 -5.67 6.45
N GLY A 59 13.82 -5.95 6.98
CA GLY A 59 13.47 -5.71 8.38
C GLY A 59 13.31 -4.23 8.75
N ALA A 60 13.46 -3.33 7.79
CA ALA A 60 13.28 -1.90 7.99
C ALA A 60 11.80 -1.51 7.85
N GLY A 61 11.42 -0.38 8.46
CA GLY A 61 10.09 0.18 8.36
C GLY A 61 9.72 0.58 6.93
N PRO A 62 8.42 0.82 6.64
CA PRO A 62 7.93 1.13 5.30
C PRO A 62 8.52 2.38 4.65
N HIS A 63 9.13 3.27 5.43
CA HIS A 63 9.75 4.53 4.99
C HIS A 63 11.26 4.57 5.24
N ASP A 64 11.84 3.46 5.69
CA ASP A 64 13.27 3.41 5.94
C ASP A 64 14.01 3.32 4.60
N HIS A 65 15.07 4.11 4.49
CA HIS A 65 15.89 4.20 3.30
C HIS A 65 17.37 4.06 3.67
N ARG A 66 18.19 3.70 2.68
CA ARG A 66 19.64 3.62 2.87
C ARG A 66 20.20 5.03 3.04
N LYS A 67 21.12 5.21 4.00
CA LYS A 67 21.88 6.45 4.14
C LYS A 67 22.77 6.73 2.92
N VAL A 68 23.30 5.66 2.31
CA VAL A 68 24.07 5.71 1.06
C VAL A 68 23.39 4.79 0.07
N ASP A 69 22.84 5.39 -0.99
CA ASP A 69 22.10 4.70 -2.03
C ASP A 69 23.06 4.12 -3.09
N PRO A 70 23.10 2.79 -3.29
CA PRO A 70 23.95 2.16 -4.29
C PRO A 70 23.35 2.23 -5.71
N TYR A 71 22.14 2.77 -5.87
CA TYR A 71 21.47 2.84 -7.16
C TYR A 71 21.69 4.21 -7.82
N ASP A 72 22.13 4.18 -9.08
CA ASP A 72 22.39 5.35 -9.91
C ASP A 72 21.71 5.24 -11.28
N ALA A 73 21.99 6.18 -12.18
CA ALA A 73 21.43 6.18 -13.53
C ALA A 73 21.74 4.88 -14.30
N GLY A 74 22.96 4.35 -14.17
CA GLY A 74 23.40 3.14 -14.86
C GLY A 74 22.65 1.90 -14.36
N PHE A 75 22.39 1.81 -13.05
CA PHE A 75 21.53 0.77 -12.49
C PHE A 75 20.14 0.75 -13.15
N PHE A 76 19.48 1.91 -13.26
CA PHE A 76 18.14 1.98 -13.86
C PHE A 76 18.16 1.80 -15.37
N GLU A 77 19.26 2.11 -16.05
CA GLU A 77 19.46 1.75 -17.45
C GLU A 77 19.46 0.23 -17.63
N HIS A 78 20.27 -0.51 -16.86
CA HIS A 78 20.25 -1.98 -16.88
C HIS A 78 18.86 -2.55 -16.57
N LEU A 79 18.19 -2.01 -15.54
CA LEU A 79 16.84 -2.45 -15.17
C LEU A 79 15.85 -2.31 -16.33
N GLY A 80 15.97 -1.26 -17.14
CA GLY A 80 15.11 -0.98 -18.30
C GLY A 80 15.16 -2.04 -19.41
N TYR A 81 16.19 -2.90 -19.45
CA TYR A 81 16.28 -4.03 -20.38
C TYR A 81 15.55 -5.28 -19.87
N ILE A 82 15.20 -5.35 -18.59
CA ILE A 82 14.56 -6.51 -17.95
C ILE A 82 13.03 -6.43 -18.14
N THR A 83 12.57 -6.51 -19.39
CA THR A 83 11.15 -6.33 -19.76
C THR A 83 10.21 -7.43 -19.26
N THR A 84 10.75 -8.48 -18.63
CA THR A 84 9.99 -9.54 -17.95
C THR A 84 9.50 -9.15 -16.56
N LEU A 85 9.90 -7.97 -16.04
CA LEU A 85 9.61 -7.56 -14.68
C LEU A 85 8.09 -7.32 -14.47
N GLU A 86 7.54 -7.94 -13.42
CA GLU A 86 6.14 -7.80 -13.03
C GLU A 86 5.97 -6.96 -11.75
N SER A 87 7.01 -6.88 -10.91
CA SER A 87 6.97 -6.14 -9.64
C SER A 87 8.25 -5.35 -9.41
N LEU A 88 8.11 -4.05 -9.16
CA LEU A 88 9.21 -3.15 -8.86
C LEU A 88 8.90 -2.29 -7.63
N ASN A 89 9.77 -2.34 -6.62
CA ASN A 89 9.74 -1.41 -5.49
C ASN A 89 11.02 -0.58 -5.43
N VAL A 90 10.91 0.73 -5.64
CA VAL A 90 12.02 1.66 -5.68
C VAL A 90 12.08 2.47 -4.37
N ILE A 91 13.13 2.23 -3.59
CA ILE A 91 13.49 3.04 -2.42
C ILE A 91 14.90 3.57 -2.66
N ALA A 92 14.97 4.71 -3.35
CA ALA A 92 16.22 5.28 -3.85
C ALA A 92 16.16 6.81 -3.86
N THR A 93 16.81 7.48 -2.90
CA THR A 93 16.63 8.93 -2.65
C THR A 93 17.15 9.81 -3.79
N LYS A 94 18.01 9.27 -4.66
CA LYS A 94 18.52 9.96 -5.85
C LYS A 94 17.62 9.81 -7.09
N PHE A 95 16.65 8.90 -7.06
CA PHE A 95 15.74 8.65 -8.19
C PHE A 95 14.95 9.90 -8.55
N ASN A 96 14.85 10.17 -9.86
CA ASN A 96 14.25 11.38 -10.40
C ASN A 96 13.69 11.13 -11.82
N ASP A 97 13.00 12.13 -12.37
CA ASP A 97 12.33 12.05 -13.67
C ASP A 97 13.23 11.61 -14.83
N ALA A 98 14.52 11.95 -14.82
CA ALA A 98 15.44 11.59 -15.91
C ALA A 98 15.63 10.07 -16.05
N TRP A 99 15.34 9.29 -15.00
CA TRP A 99 15.50 7.84 -15.00
C TRP A 99 14.18 7.10 -15.30
N MET A 100 13.04 7.79 -15.30
CA MET A 100 11.73 7.22 -15.56
C MET A 100 11.52 6.63 -16.96
N PRO A 101 12.15 7.13 -18.04
CA PRO A 101 12.04 6.48 -19.35
C PRO A 101 12.45 5.00 -19.34
N ASN A 102 13.39 4.59 -18.47
CA ASN A 102 13.74 3.18 -18.33
C ASN A 102 12.65 2.35 -17.65
N ILE A 103 11.91 2.93 -16.70
CA ILE A 103 10.76 2.27 -16.07
C ILE A 103 9.59 2.15 -17.07
N GLY A 104 9.40 3.15 -17.93
CA GLY A 104 8.38 3.13 -18.98
C GLY A 104 8.53 1.99 -20.01
N LYS A 105 9.72 1.38 -20.11
CA LYS A 105 9.97 0.20 -20.97
C LYS A 105 9.41 -1.11 -20.39
N LEU A 106 9.10 -1.15 -19.10
CA LEU A 106 8.76 -2.37 -18.36
C LEU A 106 7.26 -2.68 -18.45
N THR A 107 6.75 -2.89 -19.66
CA THR A 107 5.31 -2.96 -19.97
C THR A 107 4.56 -4.12 -19.32
N ARG A 108 5.26 -5.10 -18.74
CA ARG A 108 4.69 -6.23 -17.97
C ARG A 108 4.50 -5.95 -16.48
N LEU A 109 4.87 -4.77 -16.00
CA LEU A 109 4.68 -4.40 -14.60
C LEU A 109 3.21 -4.49 -14.20
N LYS A 110 2.96 -5.22 -13.12
CA LYS A 110 1.67 -5.32 -12.41
C LYS A 110 1.70 -4.50 -11.12
N THR A 111 2.86 -4.42 -10.47
CA THR A 111 3.06 -3.66 -9.22
C THR A 111 4.24 -2.72 -9.36
N LEU A 112 4.03 -1.43 -9.09
CA LEU A 112 5.11 -0.44 -9.04
C LEU A 112 4.96 0.46 -7.81
N ARG A 113 6.04 0.59 -7.05
CA ARG A 113 6.08 1.39 -5.83
C ARG A 113 7.29 2.31 -5.82
N PHE A 114 7.06 3.56 -5.46
CA PHE A 114 8.07 4.58 -5.21
C PHE A 114 7.93 5.09 -3.79
N THR A 115 9.01 5.04 -3.01
CA THR A 115 9.05 5.51 -1.63
C THR A 115 10.26 6.40 -1.40
N ASN A 116 10.01 7.60 -0.87
CA ASN A 116 11.01 8.63 -0.58
C ASN A 116 11.82 9.09 -1.81
N ASN A 117 11.19 9.07 -2.99
CA ASN A 117 11.77 9.59 -4.22
C ASN A 117 11.35 11.06 -4.41
N GLY A 118 11.84 11.93 -3.52
CA GLY A 118 11.39 13.33 -3.41
C GLY A 118 11.71 14.24 -4.60
N LYS A 119 12.30 13.73 -5.68
CA LYS A 119 12.57 14.45 -6.94
C LYS A 119 11.71 13.97 -8.11
N LEU A 120 10.83 12.99 -7.88
CA LEU A 120 9.91 12.48 -8.88
C LEU A 120 8.70 13.40 -8.97
N SER A 121 8.35 13.86 -10.18
CA SER A 121 7.25 14.78 -10.46
C SER A 121 6.26 14.21 -11.48
N ASP A 122 5.25 15.00 -11.84
CA ASP A 122 4.29 14.62 -12.88
C ASP A 122 4.94 14.31 -14.23
N ALA A 123 6.08 14.96 -14.56
CA ALA A 123 6.81 14.68 -15.79
C ALA A 123 7.37 13.26 -15.80
N GLY A 124 7.89 12.78 -14.67
CA GLY A 124 8.32 11.40 -14.49
C GLY A 124 7.13 10.43 -14.53
N MET A 125 6.06 10.70 -13.78
CA MET A 125 4.88 9.84 -13.76
C MET A 125 4.21 9.69 -15.13
N ALA A 126 4.24 10.73 -15.97
CA ALA A 126 3.71 10.67 -17.34
C ALA A 126 4.42 9.63 -18.22
N GLN A 127 5.68 9.27 -17.92
CA GLN A 127 6.41 8.21 -18.63
C GLN A 127 5.79 6.81 -18.40
N LEU A 128 4.93 6.65 -17.40
CA LEU A 128 4.25 5.40 -17.10
C LEU A 128 3.03 5.16 -17.98
N ALA A 129 2.62 6.10 -18.83
CA ALA A 129 1.37 6.03 -19.59
C ALA A 129 1.23 4.75 -20.44
N GLY A 130 2.33 4.10 -20.84
CA GLY A 130 2.30 2.84 -21.60
C GLY A 130 2.10 1.57 -20.78
N LEU A 131 2.17 1.63 -19.45
CA LEU A 131 2.17 0.46 -18.57
C LEU A 131 0.75 -0.05 -18.27
N LYS A 132 0.00 -0.46 -19.29
CA LYS A 132 -1.44 -0.79 -19.16
C LYS A 132 -1.74 -2.05 -18.33
N ASP A 133 -0.72 -2.85 -18.02
CA ASP A 133 -0.85 -4.09 -17.25
C ASP A 133 -0.81 -3.89 -15.73
N LEU A 134 -0.65 -2.65 -15.27
CA LEU A 134 -0.55 -2.36 -13.86
C LEU A 134 -1.87 -2.58 -13.12
N GLU A 135 -1.74 -3.22 -11.97
CA GLU A 135 -2.80 -3.53 -11.04
C GLU A 135 -2.68 -2.69 -9.76
N GLN A 136 -1.45 -2.34 -9.38
CA GLN A 136 -1.14 -1.64 -8.14
C GLN A 136 -0.07 -0.56 -8.31
N PHE A 137 -0.35 0.62 -7.78
CA PHE A 137 0.57 1.75 -7.74
C PHE A 137 0.68 2.37 -6.35
N SER A 138 1.91 2.70 -5.95
CA SER A 138 2.16 3.49 -4.75
C SER A 138 3.19 4.58 -5.00
N PHE A 139 2.85 5.82 -4.64
CA PHE A 139 3.75 6.97 -4.61
C PHE A 139 3.73 7.54 -3.19
N VAL A 140 4.87 7.46 -2.51
CA VAL A 140 5.04 7.95 -1.14
C VAL A 140 6.26 8.86 -1.07
N GLY A 141 6.07 10.08 -0.57
CA GLY A 141 7.17 11.04 -0.43
C GLY A 141 7.76 11.45 -1.78
N THR A 142 6.90 11.77 -2.75
CA THR A 142 7.26 12.28 -4.08
C THR A 142 6.71 13.70 -4.28
N GLN A 143 7.05 14.37 -5.38
CA GLN A 143 6.48 15.66 -5.78
C GLN A 143 5.40 15.51 -6.88
N ILE A 144 5.01 14.29 -7.22
CA ILE A 144 3.95 13.99 -8.16
C ILE A 144 2.65 14.61 -7.64
N THR A 145 1.95 15.39 -8.46
CA THR A 145 0.58 15.86 -8.20
C THR A 145 -0.44 14.91 -8.83
N GLY A 146 -1.74 15.10 -8.60
CA GLY A 146 -2.73 14.24 -9.26
C GLY A 146 -2.92 14.54 -10.76
N ARG A 147 -2.32 15.60 -11.30
CA ARG A 147 -2.50 15.99 -12.72
C ARG A 147 -1.97 14.95 -13.69
N ALA A 148 -0.94 14.20 -13.31
CA ALA A 148 -0.37 13.13 -14.14
C ALA A 148 -1.38 12.00 -14.45
N TYR A 149 -2.43 11.81 -13.65
CA TYR A 149 -3.48 10.83 -13.93
C TYR A 149 -4.22 11.10 -15.24
N ALA A 150 -4.21 12.34 -15.75
CA ALA A 150 -4.75 12.68 -17.07
C ALA A 150 -4.08 11.93 -18.24
N LYS A 151 -2.92 11.29 -18.02
CA LYS A 151 -2.22 10.47 -19.01
C LYS A 151 -2.52 8.97 -18.89
N PHE A 152 -3.34 8.57 -17.92
CA PHE A 152 -3.58 7.17 -17.56
C PHE A 152 -4.84 6.60 -18.23
N GLU A 153 -5.13 7.07 -19.45
CA GLU A 153 -6.20 6.52 -20.28
C GLU A 153 -6.04 5.01 -20.47
N GLY A 154 -7.10 4.21 -20.33
CA GLY A 154 -7.03 2.76 -20.60
C GLY A 154 -6.30 1.92 -19.53
N PHE A 155 -6.02 2.45 -18.34
CA PHE A 155 -5.55 1.67 -17.18
C PHE A 155 -6.68 0.85 -16.55
N THR A 156 -7.22 -0.11 -17.31
CA THR A 156 -8.42 -0.87 -16.90
C THR A 156 -8.15 -1.92 -15.82
N LYS A 157 -6.90 -2.34 -15.64
CA LYS A 157 -6.47 -3.33 -14.63
C LYS A 157 -6.10 -2.72 -13.29
N LEU A 158 -5.92 -1.40 -13.22
CA LEU A 158 -5.46 -0.73 -12.01
C LEU A 158 -6.59 -0.70 -10.98
N THR A 159 -6.40 -1.42 -9.88
CA THR A 159 -7.40 -1.57 -8.81
C THR A 159 -6.93 -0.96 -7.49
N ARG A 160 -5.62 -0.73 -7.31
CA ARG A 160 -5.07 -0.19 -6.07
C ARG A 160 -4.14 0.99 -6.31
N VAL A 161 -4.43 2.12 -5.68
CA VAL A 161 -3.58 3.31 -5.69
C VAL A 161 -3.32 3.78 -4.27
N SER A 162 -2.06 3.99 -3.93
CA SER A 162 -1.65 4.69 -2.73
C SER A 162 -0.89 5.94 -3.14
N HIS A 163 -1.49 7.11 -2.93
CA HIS A 163 -0.86 8.40 -3.21
C HIS A 163 -0.77 9.17 -1.91
N ARG A 164 0.26 8.85 -1.12
CA ARG A 164 0.45 9.43 0.21
C ARG A 164 1.51 10.52 0.15
N GLY A 165 1.13 11.70 0.62
CA GLY A 165 2.02 12.86 0.67
C GLY A 165 1.54 14.01 -0.19
N SER A 166 0.79 14.92 0.44
CA SER A 166 0.74 16.38 0.25
C SER A 166 0.58 16.97 -1.15
N SER A 167 0.19 16.23 -2.18
CA SER A 167 0.17 16.75 -3.55
C SER A 167 -1.13 16.51 -4.33
N ILE A 168 -2.07 15.70 -3.82
CA ILE A 168 -3.40 15.56 -4.41
C ILE A 168 -4.28 16.76 -4.00
N ASP A 169 -4.42 17.74 -4.88
CA ASP A 169 -5.39 18.84 -4.79
C ASP A 169 -6.73 18.47 -5.48
N ASP A 170 -7.64 19.44 -5.61
CA ASP A 170 -8.97 19.24 -6.20
C ASP A 170 -8.90 18.76 -7.65
N GLU A 171 -8.02 19.36 -8.45
CA GLU A 171 -7.77 18.95 -9.83
C GLU A 171 -7.20 17.54 -9.87
N GLY A 172 -6.22 17.26 -9.02
CA GLY A 172 -5.61 15.94 -8.93
C GLY A 172 -6.60 14.83 -8.54
N LEU A 173 -7.51 15.10 -7.60
CA LEU A 173 -8.55 14.16 -7.21
C LEU A 173 -9.54 13.92 -8.36
N MET A 174 -9.94 14.97 -9.07
CA MET A 174 -10.79 14.86 -10.26
C MET A 174 -10.13 13.98 -11.33
N GLN A 175 -8.86 14.26 -11.67
CA GLN A 175 -8.12 13.49 -12.68
C GLN A 175 -8.00 12.00 -12.30
N LEU A 176 -7.72 11.71 -11.02
CA LEU A 176 -7.68 10.34 -10.49
C LEU A 176 -9.03 9.64 -10.70
N CYS A 177 -10.13 10.27 -10.27
CA CYS A 177 -11.47 9.68 -10.36
C CYS A 177 -11.93 9.48 -11.81
N ASP A 178 -11.58 10.38 -12.72
CA ASP A 178 -12.00 10.33 -14.12
C ASP A 178 -11.26 9.27 -14.93
N HIS A 179 -9.97 9.04 -14.64
CA HIS A 179 -9.13 8.15 -15.44
C HIS A 179 -9.01 6.75 -14.87
N LEU A 180 -9.33 6.56 -13.57
CA LEU A 180 -9.18 5.29 -12.87
C LEU A 180 -10.51 4.79 -12.26
N PRO A 181 -11.58 4.59 -13.06
CA PRO A 181 -12.90 4.23 -12.53
C PRO A 181 -12.98 2.80 -11.96
N ASN A 182 -11.95 1.97 -12.17
CA ASN A 182 -11.91 0.58 -11.70
C ASN A 182 -11.24 0.40 -10.33
N LEU A 183 -10.88 1.49 -9.64
CA LEU A 183 -10.22 1.41 -8.35
C LEU A 183 -11.11 0.73 -7.29
N GLU A 184 -10.53 -0.24 -6.62
CA GLU A 184 -11.11 -0.95 -5.48
C GLU A 184 -10.51 -0.48 -4.15
N ASN A 185 -9.26 -0.02 -4.16
CA ASN A 185 -8.58 0.48 -2.96
C ASN A 185 -7.81 1.78 -3.25
N ILE A 186 -8.04 2.81 -2.44
CA ILE A 186 -7.32 4.07 -2.54
C ILE A 186 -6.82 4.53 -1.17
N SER A 187 -5.58 4.98 -1.10
CA SER A 187 -5.07 5.78 0.02
C SER A 187 -4.72 7.19 -0.44
N LEU A 188 -5.38 8.18 0.18
CA LEU A 188 -5.17 9.63 -0.01
C LEU A 188 -4.79 10.29 1.33
N ALA A 189 -3.86 9.67 2.07
CA ALA A 189 -3.34 10.27 3.30
C ALA A 189 -2.49 11.50 2.98
N HIS A 190 -2.61 12.54 3.82
CA HIS A 190 -1.95 13.82 3.63
C HIS A 190 -2.33 14.53 2.33
N ALA A 191 -3.50 14.31 1.77
CA ALA A 191 -3.95 15.03 0.57
C ALA A 191 -4.20 16.54 0.85
N LYS A 192 -4.50 17.29 -0.22
CA LYS A 192 -4.76 18.74 -0.20
C LYS A 192 -6.08 19.14 -0.87
N PHE A 193 -6.91 18.18 -1.27
CA PHE A 193 -8.25 18.47 -1.81
C PHE A 193 -9.15 19.12 -0.76
N THR A 194 -10.18 19.80 -1.21
CA THR A 194 -11.21 20.48 -0.42
C THR A 194 -12.55 19.77 -0.60
N ASP A 195 -13.57 20.18 0.17
CA ASP A 195 -14.93 19.66 0.00
C ASP A 195 -15.49 19.87 -1.42
N ALA A 196 -14.95 20.81 -2.21
CA ALA A 196 -15.39 21.07 -3.58
C ALA A 196 -15.15 19.89 -4.54
N ALA A 197 -14.06 19.13 -4.35
CA ALA A 197 -13.75 17.99 -5.21
C ALA A 197 -14.35 16.67 -4.73
N ALA A 198 -14.86 16.60 -3.49
CA ALA A 198 -15.45 15.40 -2.89
C ALA A 198 -16.52 14.69 -3.73
N PRO A 199 -17.41 15.38 -4.49
CA PRO A 199 -18.38 14.70 -5.35
C PRO A 199 -17.76 13.76 -6.39
N ASN A 200 -16.50 13.99 -6.80
CA ASN A 200 -15.81 13.12 -7.75
C ASN A 200 -15.57 11.70 -7.21
N LEU A 201 -15.44 11.53 -5.89
CA LEU A 201 -15.26 10.22 -5.25
C LEU A 201 -16.42 9.26 -5.58
N ALA A 202 -17.63 9.78 -5.79
CA ALA A 202 -18.81 8.99 -6.13
C ALA A 202 -18.69 8.25 -7.49
N LYS A 203 -17.76 8.68 -8.36
CA LYS A 203 -17.47 8.02 -9.65
C LYS A 203 -16.83 6.64 -9.47
N LEU A 204 -16.19 6.39 -8.32
CA LEU A 204 -15.44 5.18 -8.03
C LEU A 204 -16.36 4.07 -7.50
N THR A 205 -17.29 3.61 -8.33
CA THR A 205 -18.38 2.70 -7.96
C THR A 205 -17.92 1.29 -7.54
N LYS A 206 -16.65 0.95 -7.76
CA LYS A 206 -16.03 -0.32 -7.33
C LYS A 206 -15.22 -0.20 -6.04
N LEU A 207 -15.16 0.98 -5.43
CA LEU A 207 -14.30 1.27 -4.30
C LEU A 207 -14.78 0.53 -3.04
N LYS A 208 -13.92 -0.37 -2.54
CA LYS A 208 -14.13 -1.17 -1.32
C LYS A 208 -13.30 -0.67 -0.15
N GLY A 209 -12.12 -0.11 -0.40
CA GLY A 209 -11.23 0.39 0.66
C GLY A 209 -10.78 1.81 0.42
N LEU A 210 -10.94 2.67 1.42
CA LEU A 210 -10.57 4.07 1.32
C LEU A 210 -9.86 4.55 2.58
N GLU A 211 -8.69 5.15 2.42
CA GLU A 211 -8.04 5.99 3.44
C GLU A 211 -8.11 7.46 3.00
N LEU A 212 -8.69 8.32 3.84
CA LEU A 212 -8.78 9.77 3.63
C LEU A 212 -8.05 10.52 4.73
N GLY A 213 -7.16 11.45 4.36
CA GLY A 213 -6.56 12.40 5.29
C GLY A 213 -6.25 13.71 4.58
N THR A 214 -6.83 14.82 5.03
CA THR A 214 -6.45 16.17 4.58
C THR A 214 -6.90 17.21 5.61
N MET A 215 -6.11 18.28 5.77
CA MET A 215 -6.50 19.42 6.60
C MET A 215 -7.38 20.45 5.85
N ASN A 216 -7.62 20.25 4.55
CA ASN A 216 -8.29 21.22 3.67
C ASN A 216 -9.77 20.88 3.38
N ALA A 217 -10.25 19.73 3.84
CA ALA A 217 -11.64 19.30 3.69
C ALA A 217 -12.26 19.01 5.06
N THR A 218 -13.58 18.84 5.09
CA THR A 218 -14.33 18.55 6.32
C THR A 218 -15.01 17.18 6.23
N PRO A 219 -15.49 16.63 7.36
CA PRO A 219 -16.29 15.41 7.38
C PRO A 219 -17.52 15.41 6.45
N GLN A 220 -17.99 16.57 5.99
CA GLN A 220 -19.07 16.68 5.00
C GLN A 220 -18.74 15.99 3.68
N THR A 221 -17.46 15.84 3.32
CA THR A 221 -17.00 15.04 2.17
C THR A 221 -17.57 13.62 2.22
N LEU A 222 -17.72 13.02 3.42
CA LEU A 222 -18.14 11.62 3.57
C LEU A 222 -19.57 11.36 3.05
N LYS A 223 -20.43 12.39 2.94
CA LYS A 223 -21.78 12.23 2.36
C LYS A 223 -21.75 11.69 0.93
N HIS A 224 -20.69 11.99 0.17
CA HIS A 224 -20.54 11.61 -1.23
C HIS A 224 -20.11 10.15 -1.43
N ILE A 225 -19.66 9.48 -0.38
CA ILE A 225 -19.19 8.08 -0.45
C ILE A 225 -20.14 7.09 0.23
N THR A 226 -21.25 7.55 0.81
CA THR A 226 -22.20 6.69 1.55
C THR A 226 -22.87 5.61 0.71
N LYS A 227 -22.91 5.79 -0.62
CA LYS A 227 -23.49 4.83 -1.57
C LYS A 227 -22.45 3.92 -2.23
N LEU A 228 -21.16 4.14 -1.98
CA LEU A 228 -20.10 3.27 -2.49
C LEU A 228 -20.09 1.94 -1.72
N PRO A 229 -19.62 0.84 -2.33
CA PRO A 229 -19.57 -0.47 -1.70
C PRO A 229 -18.37 -0.59 -0.73
N LEU A 230 -18.15 0.41 0.11
CA LEU A 230 -17.01 0.48 1.01
C LEU A 230 -17.12 -0.58 2.11
N GLU A 231 -16.12 -1.43 2.20
CA GLU A 231 -15.91 -2.44 3.24
C GLU A 231 -14.89 -1.95 4.28
N TYR A 232 -13.96 -1.08 3.86
CA TYR A 232 -12.92 -0.50 4.70
C TYR A 232 -12.87 1.02 4.57
N LEU A 233 -12.87 1.72 5.70
CA LEU A 233 -12.67 3.16 5.79
C LEU A 233 -11.66 3.47 6.89
N GLN A 234 -10.58 4.16 6.51
CA GLN A 234 -9.61 4.73 7.43
C GLN A 234 -9.67 6.25 7.37
N LEU A 235 -9.88 6.86 8.51
CA LEU A 235 -9.92 8.30 8.70
C LEU A 235 -8.58 8.74 9.29
N GLY A 236 -7.85 9.54 8.54
CA GLY A 236 -6.70 10.30 9.01
C GLY A 236 -7.08 11.74 9.32
N GLU A 237 -6.09 12.63 9.27
CA GLU A 237 -6.24 14.03 9.66
C GLU A 237 -7.40 14.72 8.92
N GLY A 238 -8.14 15.54 9.66
CA GLY A 238 -9.32 16.25 9.18
C GLY A 238 -10.61 15.44 9.21
N PHE A 239 -10.53 14.10 9.20
CA PHE A 239 -11.69 13.22 9.21
C PHE A 239 -11.84 12.37 10.47
N ASP A 240 -10.75 12.13 11.20
CA ASP A 240 -10.72 11.35 12.43
C ASP A 240 -11.33 12.12 13.61
N SER A 241 -12.63 12.40 13.54
CA SER A 241 -13.35 13.28 14.46
C SER A 241 -14.81 12.83 14.68
N PRO A 242 -15.46 13.26 15.79
CA PRO A 242 -16.87 12.95 16.05
C PRO A 242 -17.82 13.31 14.90
N GLU A 243 -17.55 14.40 14.19
CA GLU A 243 -18.39 14.92 13.12
C GLU A 243 -18.49 13.97 11.90
N SER A 244 -17.58 12.99 11.79
CA SER A 244 -17.62 11.97 10.75
C SER A 244 -18.60 10.83 11.05
N ILE A 245 -18.89 10.57 12.33
CA ILE A 245 -19.67 9.41 12.79
C ILE A 245 -21.07 9.34 12.16
N PRO A 246 -21.84 10.44 12.04
CA PRO A 246 -23.15 10.39 11.41
C PRO A 246 -23.11 9.86 9.97
N PHE A 247 -22.11 10.25 9.17
CA PHE A 247 -21.98 9.81 7.78
C PHE A 247 -21.53 8.37 7.66
N ILE A 248 -20.61 7.95 8.53
CA ILE A 248 -20.08 6.57 8.55
C ILE A 248 -21.17 5.56 8.87
N LYS A 249 -22.09 5.93 9.77
CA LYS A 249 -23.25 5.11 10.14
C LYS A 249 -24.07 4.70 8.91
N ASP A 250 -24.17 5.58 7.91
CA ASP A 250 -24.97 5.38 6.70
C ASP A 250 -24.26 4.48 5.66
N ILE A 251 -23.00 4.11 5.87
CA ILE A 251 -22.25 3.18 5.04
C ILE A 251 -22.56 1.74 5.49
N SER A 252 -23.67 1.18 5.02
CA SER A 252 -24.15 -0.15 5.46
C SER A 252 -23.22 -1.32 5.09
N THR A 253 -22.38 -1.13 4.06
CA THR A 253 -21.40 -2.13 3.61
C THR A 253 -20.14 -2.18 4.47
N LEU A 254 -19.93 -1.20 5.35
CA LEU A 254 -18.69 -1.06 6.09
C LEU A 254 -18.48 -2.22 7.07
N ARG A 255 -17.28 -2.78 7.09
CA ARG A 255 -16.86 -3.88 7.98
C ARG A 255 -15.67 -3.50 8.84
N ARG A 256 -14.77 -2.66 8.33
CA ARG A 256 -13.60 -2.17 9.05
C ARG A 256 -13.60 -0.64 9.09
N LEU A 257 -13.50 -0.10 10.30
CA LEU A 257 -13.38 1.34 10.54
C LEU A 257 -12.12 1.62 11.37
N THR A 258 -11.31 2.57 10.91
CA THR A 258 -10.10 3.01 11.62
C THR A 258 -10.15 4.53 11.80
N PHE A 259 -10.04 4.99 13.04
CA PHE A 259 -9.68 6.37 13.35
C PHE A 259 -8.17 6.39 13.67
N THR A 260 -7.35 7.00 12.81
CA THR A 260 -5.89 6.92 12.94
C THR A 260 -5.36 7.74 14.13
N ASN A 261 -5.71 9.02 14.23
CA ASN A 261 -5.29 9.92 15.29
C ASN A 261 -6.49 10.71 15.82
N ALA A 262 -7.51 9.99 16.30
CA ALA A 262 -8.81 10.56 16.61
C ALA A 262 -8.70 11.84 17.45
N LYS A 263 -9.40 12.89 17.02
CA LYS A 263 -9.83 13.95 17.94
C LYS A 263 -10.63 13.31 19.07
N PRO A 264 -10.62 13.90 20.29
CA PRO A 264 -11.30 13.31 21.45
C PRO A 264 -12.75 12.93 21.14
N LEU A 265 -13.04 11.62 21.15
CA LEU A 265 -14.38 11.08 21.03
C LEU A 265 -15.06 11.14 22.40
N THR A 266 -16.30 11.64 22.45
CA THR A 266 -17.11 11.65 23.67
C THR A 266 -17.73 10.26 23.93
N ASP A 267 -18.30 10.08 25.12
CA ASP A 267 -19.02 8.82 25.43
C ASP A 267 -20.29 8.66 24.58
N ALA A 268 -20.92 9.77 24.16
CA ALA A 268 -22.06 9.74 23.25
C ALA A 268 -21.63 9.24 21.86
N ASP A 269 -20.49 9.71 21.37
CA ASP A 269 -19.92 9.29 20.09
C ASP A 269 -19.63 7.78 20.08
N LEU A 270 -18.96 7.28 21.12
CA LEU A 270 -18.64 5.85 21.24
C LEU A 270 -19.89 4.98 21.37
N LYS A 271 -20.95 5.45 22.03
CA LYS A 271 -22.25 4.75 22.06
C LYS A 271 -22.87 4.65 20.66
N VAL A 272 -22.74 5.69 19.83
CA VAL A 272 -23.17 5.62 18.42
C VAL A 272 -22.35 4.60 17.64
N VAL A 273 -21.02 4.60 17.80
CA VAL A 273 -20.15 3.61 17.14
C VAL A 273 -20.44 2.18 17.62
N ALA A 274 -20.73 1.98 18.91
CA ALA A 274 -21.16 0.68 19.44
C ALA A 274 -22.50 0.20 18.86
N GLY A 275 -23.32 1.12 18.36
CA GLY A 275 -24.55 0.82 17.62
C GLY A 275 -24.34 0.41 16.16
N MET A 276 -23.14 0.59 15.59
CA MET A 276 -22.80 0.22 14.21
C MET A 276 -22.55 -1.28 14.09
N LYS A 277 -23.61 -2.08 14.24
CA LYS A 277 -23.54 -3.56 14.25
C LYS A 277 -23.10 -4.19 12.92
N GLN A 278 -22.97 -3.40 11.85
CA GLN A 278 -22.36 -3.84 10.60
C GLN A 278 -20.85 -4.02 10.69
N LEU A 279 -20.18 -3.36 11.65
CA LEU A 279 -18.73 -3.43 11.80
C LEU A 279 -18.29 -4.79 12.35
N GLU A 280 -17.14 -5.25 11.86
CA GLU A 280 -16.44 -6.43 12.36
C GLU A 280 -15.12 -6.05 13.03
N GLN A 281 -14.51 -4.96 12.59
CA GLN A 281 -13.17 -4.53 13.01
C GLN A 281 -13.18 -3.03 13.28
N LEU A 282 -12.66 -2.63 14.44
CA LEU A 282 -12.58 -1.22 14.85
C LEU A 282 -11.19 -0.89 15.37
N GLU A 283 -10.60 0.19 14.88
CA GLU A 283 -9.40 0.79 15.46
C GLU A 283 -9.70 2.20 15.95
N LEU A 284 -9.41 2.45 17.23
CA LEU A 284 -9.55 3.74 17.89
C LEU A 284 -8.17 4.27 18.27
N GLY A 285 -7.65 5.15 17.42
CA GLY A 285 -6.40 5.88 17.62
C GLY A 285 -6.53 6.97 18.67
N LYS A 286 -5.52 7.13 19.54
CA LYS A 286 -5.47 8.17 20.59
C LYS A 286 -6.71 8.21 21.48
N ILE A 287 -7.19 7.05 21.92
CA ILE A 287 -8.37 6.99 22.78
C ILE A 287 -8.01 7.20 24.25
N GLU A 288 -8.78 8.04 24.92
CA GLU A 288 -8.79 8.16 26.38
C GLU A 288 -9.79 7.16 26.97
N LEU A 289 -9.38 6.41 27.99
CA LEU A 289 -10.21 5.42 28.68
C LEU A 289 -10.33 5.78 30.16
N SER A 290 -11.49 6.32 30.55
CA SER A 290 -11.88 6.45 31.96
C SER A 290 -12.64 5.20 32.42
N ASP A 291 -12.74 4.96 33.74
CA ASP A 291 -13.52 3.83 34.26
C ASP A 291 -15.01 3.90 33.83
N ALA A 292 -15.59 5.10 33.77
CA ALA A 292 -16.94 5.32 33.27
C ALA A 292 -17.09 4.89 31.80
N ARG A 293 -16.07 5.15 30.99
CA ARG A 293 -16.03 4.75 29.58
C ARG A 293 -15.89 3.24 29.42
N LEU A 294 -15.05 2.60 30.24
CA LEU A 294 -14.89 1.15 30.24
C LEU A 294 -16.22 0.42 30.52
N ALA A 295 -17.11 0.99 31.33
CA ALA A 295 -18.37 0.35 31.72
C ALA A 295 -19.28 -0.04 30.53
N PHE A 296 -19.19 0.64 29.39
CA PHE A 296 -19.98 0.33 28.20
C PHE A 296 -19.16 -0.32 27.07
N PHE A 297 -17.87 -0.63 27.27
CA PHE A 297 -17.07 -1.32 26.25
C PHE A 297 -17.61 -2.70 25.88
N LYS A 298 -18.35 -3.35 26.79
CA LYS A 298 -19.10 -4.59 26.51
C LYS A 298 -20.06 -4.47 25.30
N ASP A 299 -20.51 -3.26 24.97
CA ASP A 299 -21.44 -3.04 23.85
C ASP A 299 -20.76 -3.27 22.48
N PHE A 300 -19.42 -3.34 22.46
CA PHE A 300 -18.59 -3.72 21.31
C PHE A 300 -18.38 -5.24 21.17
N ALA A 301 -19.02 -6.08 21.99
CA ALA A 301 -18.84 -7.54 21.96
C ALA A 301 -19.22 -8.24 20.64
N PHE A 302 -19.83 -7.51 19.70
CA PHE A 302 -20.11 -7.98 18.34
C PHE A 302 -18.88 -7.92 17.41
N LEU A 303 -17.85 -7.16 17.77
CA LEU A 303 -16.64 -7.04 16.96
C LEU A 303 -15.81 -8.32 17.01
N LYS A 304 -15.26 -8.70 15.85
CA LYS A 304 -14.28 -9.78 15.71
C LYS A 304 -12.91 -9.32 16.22
N SER A 305 -12.52 -8.08 15.90
CA SER A 305 -11.29 -7.50 16.43
C SER A 305 -11.44 -6.03 16.77
N MET A 306 -10.69 -5.59 17.78
CA MET A 306 -10.61 -4.20 18.17
C MET A 306 -9.15 -3.83 18.49
N ARG A 307 -8.70 -2.72 17.93
CA ARG A 307 -7.39 -2.14 18.22
C ARG A 307 -7.55 -0.82 18.94
N LEU A 308 -6.84 -0.66 20.04
CA LEU A 308 -6.85 0.53 20.86
C LEU A 308 -5.43 1.09 20.92
N VAL A 309 -5.28 2.36 20.59
CA VAL A 309 -4.01 3.09 20.70
C VAL A 309 -4.21 4.20 21.71
N PRO A 310 -3.43 4.27 22.80
CA PRO A 310 -3.59 5.28 23.82
C PRO A 310 -3.13 6.65 23.30
N VAL A 311 -3.52 7.71 24.00
CA VAL A 311 -3.09 9.08 23.66
C VAL A 311 -1.59 9.25 23.78
N LYS A 312 -0.99 8.68 24.84
CA LYS A 312 0.42 8.91 25.18
C LYS A 312 1.09 7.65 25.73
N GLU A 313 0.77 7.28 26.97
CA GLU A 313 1.38 6.13 27.64
C GLU A 313 0.62 4.85 27.32
N PRO A 314 1.29 3.68 27.26
CA PRO A 314 0.62 2.39 27.14
C PRO A 314 -0.49 2.20 28.18
N PHE A 315 -1.55 1.48 27.81
CA PHE A 315 -2.58 1.11 28.78
C PHE A 315 -1.97 0.25 29.89
N THR A 316 -2.42 0.47 31.14
CA THR A 316 -1.94 -0.36 32.26
C THR A 316 -2.42 -1.80 32.09
N PRO A 317 -1.68 -2.82 32.59
CA PRO A 317 -2.12 -4.21 32.55
C PRO A 317 -3.51 -4.42 33.17
N GLU A 318 -3.86 -3.65 34.20
CA GLU A 318 -5.20 -3.66 34.81
C GLU A 318 -6.28 -3.19 33.82
N THR A 319 -6.03 -2.08 33.12
CA THR A 319 -6.95 -1.55 32.10
C THR A 319 -7.15 -2.55 30.97
N GLU A 320 -6.06 -3.13 30.46
CA GLU A 320 -6.15 -4.17 29.43
C GLU A 320 -6.94 -5.39 29.91
N ALA A 321 -6.71 -5.84 31.16
CA ALA A 321 -7.41 -6.97 31.75
C ALA A 321 -8.92 -6.71 31.88
N LYS A 322 -9.31 -5.49 32.32
CA LYS A 322 -10.71 -5.06 32.36
C LYS A 322 -11.36 -5.12 30.97
N ILE A 323 -10.69 -4.61 29.93
CA ILE A 323 -11.21 -4.62 28.55
C ILE A 323 -11.32 -6.06 28.02
N LYS A 324 -10.30 -6.90 28.26
CA LYS A 324 -10.32 -8.33 27.88
C LYS A 324 -11.49 -9.07 28.56
N ALA A 325 -11.77 -8.78 29.82
CA ALA A 325 -12.90 -9.36 30.54
C ALA A 325 -14.26 -8.91 29.99
N LEU A 326 -14.37 -7.66 29.52
CA LEU A 326 -15.59 -7.12 28.89
C LEU A 326 -15.82 -7.66 27.47
N LEU A 327 -14.76 -8.05 26.77
CA LEU A 327 -14.77 -8.46 25.36
C LEU A 327 -14.08 -9.83 25.15
N PRO A 328 -14.52 -10.90 25.83
CA PRO A 328 -13.78 -12.18 25.88
C PRO A 328 -13.69 -12.92 24.54
N LYS A 329 -14.51 -12.54 23.54
CA LYS A 329 -14.55 -13.16 22.20
C LYS A 329 -13.93 -12.27 21.11
N THR A 330 -13.51 -11.05 21.46
CA THR A 330 -12.93 -10.10 20.50
C THR A 330 -11.42 -10.19 20.56
N THR A 331 -10.76 -10.29 19.40
CA THR A 331 -9.30 -10.19 19.35
C THR A 331 -8.89 -8.73 19.63
N LEU A 332 -8.21 -8.52 20.75
CA LEU A 332 -7.78 -7.20 21.21
C LEU A 332 -6.30 -6.97 20.93
N LEU A 333 -5.98 -5.80 20.38
CA LEU A 333 -4.61 -5.34 20.21
C LEU A 333 -4.43 -3.96 20.86
N PHE A 334 -3.50 -3.89 21.81
CA PHE A 334 -3.08 -2.67 22.47
C PHE A 334 -1.70 -2.30 21.90
N LYS A 335 -1.58 -1.10 21.33
CA LYS A 335 -0.31 -0.58 20.79
C LYS A 335 -0.08 0.82 21.29
#